data_AF-A0A6I7WR11-F1
#
_entry.id   AF-A0A6I7WR11-F1
#
_cell.length_a   1.000
_cell.length_b   1.000
_cell.length_c   1.000
_cell.angle_alpha   90.00
_cell.angle_beta   90.00
_cell.angle_gamma   90.00
#
_symmetry.space_group_name_H-M   'P 1'
#
loop_
_entity.id
_entity.type
_entity.pdbx_description
1 polymer ?
#
loop_
_entity_poly.entity_id
_entity_poly.type
_entity_poly.pdbx_seq_one_letter_code
_entity_poly.pdbx_strand_id
1 'polypeptide(L)'
;GLTKYDKEKYQQALTANQKLVDAEKAKMHANAAIAAKDEFNKLSNTGNSDYLVNKQVEGIGVKYGRRFIAVPIHGIDNDLRGIQKIFNDGSKRFTTGAKIKGGFHLLGKINPDGAIHFAEGYSTAATAHQAINQATVVCFNAGNLSPVIAEFRKKYPDNKFVICADNDQFGEVNTGLVKATEAAAKHTCSIALPVFKDLSSKPTDFNDLQLLGGDVAGQLNIAKPQEPWVFNDKLTLIQNIDRIPLPAPDNAINSIMARSVLEHPKNPYNFTIDTLERRVGKLSKRNSNWLNTLLKRKDEDTRKFHTIVNYNLPEFDINQPNAAEILSTSKGIYIDSRPMGSGKTLFTAELLKYLKTHNKTFGYTAHRRSIITATAERLEIEHYNDISPYDIIQDLAACINSALQRKHLLNFFRQCECIVLDEFKQIIEHITLGTFDNRS
;
A
#
# COMPACT_ATOMS: atom_id res chain seq x y z
N GLY A 1 -8.89 -39.35 7.29
CA GLY A 1 -7.76 -38.42 7.49
C GLY A 1 -6.50 -39.21 7.73
N LEU A 2 -5.33 -38.75 7.26
CA LEU A 2 -4.03 -39.40 7.47
C LEU A 2 -3.82 -39.75 8.95
N THR A 3 -3.36 -40.97 9.22
CA THR A 3 -3.11 -41.43 10.60
C THR A 3 -1.95 -40.64 11.22
N LYS A 4 -1.88 -40.63 12.57
CA LYS A 4 -0.78 -39.95 13.29
C LYS A 4 0.61 -40.45 12.83
N TYR A 5 0.71 -41.75 12.57
CA TYR A 5 1.90 -42.40 12.04
C TYR A 5 2.27 -41.92 10.62
N ASP A 6 1.28 -41.76 9.74
CA ASP A 6 1.52 -41.27 8.37
C ASP A 6 1.99 -39.80 8.36
N LYS A 7 1.47 -38.97 9.27
CA LYS A 7 1.91 -37.57 9.43
C LYS A 7 3.36 -37.47 9.93
N GLU A 8 3.75 -38.31 10.89
CA GLU A 8 5.11 -38.34 11.42
C GLU A 8 6.12 -38.81 10.36
N LYS A 9 5.78 -39.86 9.61
CA LYS A 9 6.63 -40.37 8.52
C LYS A 9 6.76 -39.35 7.37
N TYR A 10 5.67 -38.65 7.04
CA TYR A 10 5.70 -37.56 6.05
C TYR A 10 6.58 -36.39 6.51
N GLN A 11 6.49 -35.98 7.78
CA GLN A 11 7.31 -34.90 8.32
C GLN A 11 8.81 -35.27 8.38
N GLN A 12 9.11 -36.53 8.71
CA GLN A 12 10.48 -37.06 8.65
C GLN A 12 11.03 -37.06 7.22
N ALA A 13 10.22 -37.50 6.24
CA ALA A 13 10.61 -37.47 4.83
C ALA A 13 10.84 -36.04 4.31
N LEU A 14 9.99 -35.08 4.67
CA LEU A 14 10.18 -33.67 4.36
C LEU A 14 11.49 -33.14 4.96
N THR A 15 11.77 -33.46 6.22
CA THR A 15 13.00 -33.02 6.91
C THR A 15 14.25 -33.64 6.27
N ALA A 16 14.21 -34.94 5.91
CA ALA A 16 15.31 -35.62 5.24
C ALA A 16 15.57 -35.05 3.84
N ASN A 17 14.53 -34.84 3.05
CA ASN A 17 14.64 -34.20 1.73
C ASN A 17 15.18 -32.77 1.84
N GLN A 18 14.72 -31.99 2.81
CA GLN A 18 15.23 -30.65 3.05
C GLN A 18 16.74 -30.67 3.37
N LYS A 19 17.20 -31.59 4.22
CA LYS A 19 18.63 -31.77 4.51
C LYS A 19 19.45 -32.14 3.28
N LEU A 20 18.94 -33.01 2.40
CA LEU A 20 19.61 -33.38 1.15
C LEU A 20 19.74 -32.17 0.21
N VAL A 21 18.64 -31.42 0.01
CA VAL A 21 18.64 -30.19 -0.80
C VAL A 21 19.61 -29.14 -0.25
N ASP A 22 19.65 -28.99 1.07
CA ASP A 22 20.55 -28.03 1.73
C ASP A 22 22.03 -28.47 1.61
N ALA A 23 22.31 -29.77 1.71
CA ALA A 23 23.65 -30.32 1.50
C ALA A 23 24.12 -30.17 0.04
N GLU A 24 23.25 -30.43 -0.94
CA GLU A 24 23.54 -30.21 -2.36
C GLU A 24 23.81 -28.74 -2.68
N LYS A 25 22.98 -27.83 -2.14
CA LYS A 25 23.20 -26.38 -2.25
C LYS A 25 24.52 -25.97 -1.61
N ALA A 26 24.84 -26.49 -0.42
CA ALA A 26 26.10 -26.20 0.25
C ALA A 26 27.32 -26.64 -0.59
N LYS A 27 27.27 -27.85 -1.18
CA LYS A 27 28.31 -28.35 -2.08
C LYS A 27 28.44 -27.48 -3.33
N MET A 28 27.32 -27.09 -3.95
CA MET A 28 27.31 -26.18 -5.09
C MET A 28 27.95 -24.83 -4.74
N HIS A 29 27.59 -24.24 -3.59
CA HIS A 29 28.17 -22.99 -3.13
C HIS A 29 29.67 -23.09 -2.87
N ALA A 30 30.13 -24.19 -2.26
CA ALA A 30 31.56 -24.43 -2.02
C ALA A 30 32.35 -24.53 -3.34
N ASN A 31 31.84 -25.29 -4.31
CA ASN A 31 32.47 -25.41 -5.63
C ASN A 31 32.51 -24.07 -6.37
N ALA A 32 31.43 -23.28 -6.30
CA ALA A 32 31.37 -21.95 -6.89
C ALA A 32 32.37 -20.98 -6.24
N ALA A 33 32.56 -21.05 -4.93
CA ALA A 33 33.54 -20.24 -4.20
C ALA A 33 34.99 -20.59 -4.61
N ILE A 34 35.30 -21.88 -4.77
CA ILE A 34 36.62 -22.33 -5.27
C ILE A 34 36.87 -21.80 -6.69
N ALA A 35 35.94 -22.03 -7.61
CA ALA A 35 36.05 -21.56 -9.00
C ALA A 35 36.17 -20.03 -9.08
N ALA A 36 35.40 -19.31 -8.27
CA ALA A 36 35.49 -17.86 -8.16
C ALA A 36 36.87 -17.41 -7.66
N LYS A 37 37.42 -18.05 -6.63
CA LYS A 37 38.74 -17.71 -6.10
C LYS A 37 39.84 -17.95 -7.13
N ASP A 38 39.80 -19.07 -7.84
CA ASP A 38 40.76 -19.40 -8.88
C ASP A 38 40.70 -18.41 -10.05
N GLU A 39 39.48 -18.01 -10.46
CA GLU A 39 39.30 -16.99 -11.48
C GLU A 39 39.79 -15.62 -10.99
N PHE A 40 39.34 -15.17 -9.82
CA PHE A 40 39.66 -13.85 -9.29
C PHE A 40 41.17 -13.66 -9.10
N ASN A 41 41.89 -14.71 -8.68
CA ASN A 41 43.34 -14.63 -8.48
C ASN A 41 44.13 -14.45 -9.78
N LYS A 42 43.58 -14.87 -10.93
CA LYS A 42 44.22 -14.72 -12.25
C LYS A 42 43.97 -13.35 -12.89
N LEU A 43 42.97 -12.60 -12.39
CA LEU A 43 42.63 -11.29 -12.93
C LEU A 43 43.61 -10.20 -12.44
N SER A 44 43.79 -9.18 -13.27
CA SER A 44 44.68 -8.04 -12.96
C SER A 44 44.07 -7.11 -11.92
N ASN A 45 44.90 -6.51 -11.07
CA ASN A 45 44.47 -5.44 -10.17
C ASN A 45 44.33 -4.08 -10.89
N THR A 46 44.85 -3.96 -12.11
CA THR A 46 44.79 -2.74 -12.93
C THR A 46 44.21 -3.05 -14.31
N GLY A 47 43.52 -2.09 -14.90
CA GLY A 47 42.95 -2.22 -16.24
C GLY A 47 41.99 -1.08 -16.55
N ASN A 48 41.41 -1.15 -17.75
CA ASN A 48 40.43 -0.17 -18.23
C ASN A 48 39.03 -0.81 -18.28
N SER A 49 38.00 -0.01 -18.04
CA SER A 49 36.61 -0.44 -18.16
C SER A 49 35.74 0.69 -18.65
N ASP A 50 35.12 0.51 -19.83
CA ASP A 50 34.18 1.48 -20.39
C ASP A 50 32.98 1.67 -19.46
N TYR A 51 32.57 0.63 -18.74
CA TYR A 51 31.50 0.72 -17.74
C TYR A 51 31.83 1.73 -16.63
N LEU A 52 33.02 1.62 -16.03
CA LEU A 52 33.45 2.53 -14.97
C LEU A 52 33.61 3.97 -15.48
N VAL A 53 34.17 4.14 -16.68
CA VAL A 53 34.33 5.45 -17.34
C VAL A 53 32.96 6.08 -17.61
N ASN A 54 32.03 5.34 -18.23
CA ASN A 54 30.69 5.83 -18.55
C ASN A 54 29.89 6.18 -17.30
N LYS A 55 30.08 5.41 -16.22
CA LYS A 55 29.46 5.66 -14.93
C LYS A 55 30.20 6.70 -14.09
N GLN A 56 31.37 7.19 -14.54
CA GLN A 56 32.22 8.15 -13.82
C GLN A 56 32.52 7.73 -12.37
N VAL A 57 32.82 6.44 -12.18
CA VAL A 57 33.13 5.87 -10.85
C VAL A 57 34.42 5.08 -10.85
N GLU A 58 35.05 4.99 -9.69
CA GLU A 58 36.30 4.27 -9.50
C GLU A 58 36.12 2.74 -9.38
N GLY A 59 37.16 1.99 -9.76
CA GLY A 59 37.28 0.55 -9.57
C GLY A 59 37.85 0.18 -8.20
N ILE A 60 37.08 0.36 -7.13
CA ILE A 60 37.51 0.13 -5.74
C ILE A 60 37.36 -1.34 -5.37
N GLY A 61 38.49 -2.02 -5.13
CA GLY A 61 38.52 -3.42 -4.70
C GLY A 61 38.03 -4.41 -5.76
N VAL A 62 37.97 -3.99 -7.02
CA VAL A 62 37.62 -4.84 -8.17
C VAL A 62 38.90 -5.35 -8.86
N LYS A 63 38.74 -6.35 -9.72
CA LYS A 63 39.80 -6.79 -10.65
C LYS A 63 39.35 -6.67 -12.10
N TYR A 64 40.31 -6.66 -13.02
CA TYR A 64 40.07 -6.38 -14.43
C TYR A 64 40.27 -7.63 -15.27
N GLY A 65 39.23 -7.99 -16.02
CA GLY A 65 39.28 -8.93 -17.13
C GLY A 65 39.29 -8.21 -18.46
N ARG A 66 39.32 -8.95 -19.57
CA ARG A 66 39.48 -8.38 -20.93
C ARG A 66 38.39 -7.36 -21.32
N ARG A 67 37.15 -7.56 -20.86
CA ARG A 67 35.98 -6.71 -21.22
C ARG A 67 35.00 -6.52 -20.06
N PHE A 68 35.46 -6.73 -18.83
CA PHE A 68 34.63 -6.65 -17.64
C PHE A 68 35.47 -6.30 -16.41
N ILE A 69 34.81 -5.72 -15.41
CA ILE A 69 35.33 -5.71 -14.03
C ILE A 69 34.73 -6.87 -13.24
N ALA A 70 35.53 -7.45 -12.37
CA ALA A 70 35.16 -8.48 -11.42
C ALA A 70 34.98 -7.83 -10.04
N VAL A 71 33.72 -7.74 -9.59
CA VAL A 71 33.37 -7.30 -8.25
C VAL A 71 33.29 -8.55 -7.36
N PRO A 72 34.16 -8.70 -6.34
CA PRO A 72 34.16 -9.88 -5.50
C PRO A 72 32.96 -9.91 -4.55
N ILE A 73 32.45 -11.09 -4.25
CA ILE A 73 31.31 -11.31 -3.35
C ILE A 73 31.84 -11.95 -2.08
N HIS A 74 31.99 -11.17 -1.02
CA HIS A 74 32.49 -11.64 0.26
C HIS A 74 31.35 -11.94 1.23
N GLY A 75 31.58 -12.89 2.13
CA GLY A 75 30.81 -13.02 3.36
C GLY A 75 31.24 -12.05 4.46
N ILE A 76 30.50 -12.05 5.57
CA ILE A 76 30.79 -11.22 6.75
C ILE A 76 32.15 -11.56 7.41
N ASP A 77 32.63 -12.78 7.18
CA ASP A 77 33.93 -13.29 7.61
C ASP A 77 35.03 -13.08 6.56
N ASN A 78 34.76 -12.28 5.54
CA ASN A 78 35.67 -11.95 4.43
C ASN A 78 36.03 -13.16 3.54
N ASP A 79 35.21 -14.22 3.54
CA ASP A 79 35.34 -15.36 2.64
C ASP A 79 34.81 -15.02 1.24
N LEU A 80 35.61 -15.24 0.18
CA LEU A 80 35.18 -15.03 -1.21
C LEU A 80 34.22 -16.15 -1.64
N ARG A 81 32.95 -15.80 -1.91
CA ARG A 81 31.85 -16.72 -2.26
C ARG A 81 31.54 -16.74 -3.75
N GLY A 82 32.00 -15.75 -4.50
CA GLY A 82 31.66 -15.55 -5.90
C GLY A 82 32.22 -14.26 -6.47
N ILE A 83 31.97 -14.02 -7.75
CA ILE A 83 32.26 -12.75 -8.44
C ILE A 83 30.99 -12.31 -9.17
N GLN A 84 30.72 -11.00 -9.19
CA GLN A 84 29.86 -10.38 -10.19
C GLN A 84 30.74 -9.74 -11.26
N LYS A 85 30.66 -10.25 -12.49
CA LYS A 85 31.28 -9.65 -13.66
C LYS A 85 30.35 -8.58 -14.19
N ILE A 86 30.86 -7.36 -14.36
CA ILE A 86 30.15 -6.25 -15.01
C ILE A 86 30.89 -5.95 -16.30
N PHE A 87 30.26 -6.23 -17.43
CA PHE A 87 30.84 -6.03 -18.75
C PHE A 87 30.76 -4.56 -19.17
N ASN A 88 31.56 -4.18 -20.18
CA ASN A 88 31.60 -2.80 -20.69
C ASN A 88 30.25 -2.28 -21.20
N ASP A 89 29.33 -3.15 -21.60
CA ASP A 89 27.95 -2.82 -21.98
C ASP A 89 26.99 -2.66 -20.77
N GLY A 90 27.50 -2.83 -19.55
CA GLY A 90 26.72 -2.78 -18.31
C GLY A 90 26.02 -4.09 -17.95
N SER A 91 26.06 -5.12 -18.80
CA SER A 91 25.50 -6.43 -18.47
C SER A 91 26.23 -7.06 -17.29
N LYS A 92 25.49 -7.75 -16.41
CA LYS A 92 26.01 -8.31 -15.16
C LYS A 92 25.83 -9.82 -15.14
N ARG A 93 26.86 -10.55 -14.73
CA ARG A 93 26.81 -12.01 -14.56
C ARG A 93 27.47 -12.44 -13.27
N PHE A 94 26.78 -13.25 -12.48
CA PHE A 94 27.33 -13.87 -11.29
C PHE A 94 28.06 -15.17 -11.63
N THR A 95 29.02 -15.57 -10.80
CA THR A 95 29.49 -16.95 -10.77
C THR A 95 28.32 -17.90 -10.53
N THR A 96 28.12 -18.85 -11.44
CA THR A 96 27.04 -19.85 -11.33
C THR A 96 27.17 -20.64 -10.04
N GLY A 97 26.06 -20.74 -9.29
CA GLY A 97 26.00 -21.45 -8.02
C GLY A 97 26.58 -20.69 -6.82
N ALA A 98 27.05 -19.45 -6.98
CA ALA A 98 27.56 -18.65 -5.86
C ALA A 98 26.49 -18.32 -4.83
N LYS A 99 26.89 -18.24 -3.56
CA LYS A 99 26.02 -17.85 -2.45
C LYS A 99 25.93 -16.33 -2.37
N ILE A 100 24.98 -15.74 -3.13
CA ILE A 100 24.78 -14.27 -3.16
C ILE A 100 24.09 -13.75 -1.90
N LYS A 101 23.15 -14.53 -1.33
CA LYS A 101 22.38 -14.11 -0.15
C LYS A 101 23.30 -13.82 1.04
N GLY A 102 23.27 -12.58 1.53
CA GLY A 102 24.16 -12.08 2.58
C GLY A 102 25.62 -11.88 2.15
N GLY A 103 25.92 -12.04 0.87
CA GLY A 103 27.20 -11.69 0.27
C GLY A 103 27.21 -10.22 -0.17
N PHE A 104 28.37 -9.57 -0.07
CA PHE A 104 28.52 -8.14 -0.33
C PHE A 104 29.91 -7.80 -0.90
N HIS A 105 30.08 -6.56 -1.35
CA HIS A 105 31.39 -5.96 -1.60
C HIS A 105 31.52 -4.66 -0.81
N LEU A 106 32.63 -4.44 -0.10
CA LEU A 106 32.85 -3.26 0.73
C LEU A 106 33.77 -2.28 0.01
N LEU A 107 33.31 -1.03 -0.10
CA LEU A 107 34.09 0.10 -0.60
C LEU A 107 34.58 0.93 0.60
N GLY A 108 35.88 1.17 0.66
CA GLY A 108 36.51 1.91 1.76
C GLY A 108 36.68 1.10 3.04
N LYS A 109 36.87 1.79 4.16
CA LYS A 109 37.07 1.21 5.49
C LYS A 109 35.93 1.62 6.41
N ILE A 110 35.46 0.69 7.23
CA ILE A 110 34.42 0.96 8.23
C ILE A 110 35.08 1.72 9.38
N ASN A 111 34.55 2.92 9.65
CA ASN A 111 34.90 3.72 10.82
C ASN A 111 33.90 3.40 11.94
N PRO A 112 34.34 3.05 13.17
CA PRO A 112 33.44 2.81 14.30
C PRO A 112 32.42 3.94 14.54
N ASP A 113 32.84 5.20 14.36
CA ASP A 113 31.96 6.36 14.57
C ASP A 113 31.26 6.84 13.28
N GLY A 114 31.56 6.19 12.15
CA GLY A 114 31.02 6.54 10.84
C GLY A 114 29.70 5.83 10.52
N ALA A 115 28.96 6.36 9.54
CA ALA A 115 27.84 5.64 8.98
C ALA A 115 28.32 4.62 7.93
N ILE A 116 27.61 3.48 7.85
CA ILE A 116 27.79 2.47 6.81
C ILE A 116 26.63 2.61 5.82
N HIS A 117 26.99 2.78 4.56
CA HIS A 117 26.03 2.96 3.48
C HIS A 117 25.81 1.63 2.76
N PHE A 118 24.60 1.39 2.28
CA PHE A 118 24.24 0.16 1.56
C PHE A 118 23.55 0.54 0.26
N ALA A 119 24.03 0.03 -0.86
CA ALA A 119 23.44 0.25 -2.16
C ALA A 119 23.20 -1.06 -2.90
N GLU A 120 22.20 -1.09 -3.77
CA GLU A 120 21.91 -2.26 -4.59
C GLU A 120 23.06 -2.56 -5.58
N GLY A 121 23.45 -1.58 -6.38
CA GLY A 121 24.45 -1.73 -7.44
C GLY A 121 25.83 -1.19 -7.10
N TYR A 122 26.84 -1.66 -7.85
CA TYR A 122 28.21 -1.18 -7.73
C TYR A 122 28.34 0.32 -8.04
N SER A 123 27.75 0.81 -9.16
CA SER A 123 27.83 2.22 -9.55
C SER A 123 27.23 3.14 -8.49
N THR A 124 26.06 2.80 -7.95
CA THR A 124 25.40 3.55 -6.87
C THR A 124 26.27 3.58 -5.62
N ALA A 125 26.85 2.42 -5.24
CA ALA A 125 27.74 2.33 -4.08
C ALA A 125 29.02 3.17 -4.25
N ALA A 126 29.65 3.09 -5.42
CA ALA A 126 30.88 3.81 -5.72
C ALA A 126 30.64 5.32 -5.78
N THR A 127 29.54 5.74 -6.43
CA THR A 127 29.07 7.14 -6.43
C THR A 127 28.90 7.68 -5.01
N ALA A 128 28.16 6.94 -4.17
CA ALA A 128 28.00 7.31 -2.78
C ALA A 128 29.36 7.40 -2.07
N HIS A 129 30.19 6.35 -2.16
CA HIS A 129 31.51 6.33 -1.53
C HIS A 129 32.38 7.53 -1.94
N GLN A 130 32.44 7.86 -3.22
CA GLN A 130 33.21 8.99 -3.74
C GLN A 130 32.65 10.35 -3.27
N ALA A 131 31.32 10.46 -3.09
CA ALA A 131 30.68 11.69 -2.66
C ALA A 131 30.85 11.98 -1.16
N ILE A 132 30.80 10.95 -0.30
CA ILE A 132 30.82 11.13 1.17
C ILE A 132 32.09 10.60 1.86
N ASN A 133 32.95 9.86 1.15
CA ASN A 133 34.16 9.23 1.68
C ASN A 133 33.91 8.37 2.94
N GLN A 134 32.82 7.61 2.95
CA GLN A 134 32.44 6.68 4.03
C GLN A 134 32.28 5.26 3.50
N ALA A 135 32.31 4.26 4.39
CA ALA A 135 32.13 2.86 4.02
C ALA A 135 30.80 2.65 3.29
N THR A 136 30.87 2.10 2.08
CA THR A 136 29.68 1.77 1.29
C THR A 136 29.70 0.32 0.86
N VAL A 137 28.58 -0.36 1.02
CA VAL A 137 28.41 -1.79 0.81
C VAL A 137 27.55 -2.03 -0.42
N VAL A 138 28.08 -2.78 -1.38
CA VAL A 138 27.33 -3.28 -2.53
C VAL A 138 26.57 -4.54 -2.12
N CYS A 139 25.25 -4.50 -2.25
CA CYS A 139 24.36 -5.62 -1.93
C CYS A 139 23.99 -6.47 -3.16
N PHE A 140 24.38 -6.06 -4.36
CA PHE A 140 24.20 -6.74 -5.66
C PHE A 140 22.77 -6.81 -6.23
N ASN A 141 21.73 -6.75 -5.40
CA ASN A 141 20.32 -6.63 -5.82
C ASN A 141 19.44 -6.16 -4.64
N ALA A 142 18.27 -5.59 -4.94
CA ALA A 142 17.28 -5.11 -3.97
C ALA A 142 16.92 -6.15 -2.91
N GLY A 143 16.70 -7.40 -3.33
CA GLY A 143 16.32 -8.51 -2.46
C GLY A 143 17.40 -8.94 -1.45
N ASN A 144 18.64 -8.52 -1.67
CA ASN A 144 19.79 -8.85 -0.82
C ASN A 144 20.16 -7.72 0.17
N LEU A 145 19.51 -6.56 0.09
CA LEU A 145 19.66 -5.47 1.07
C LEU A 145 19.42 -5.98 2.51
N SER A 146 18.23 -6.53 2.78
CA SER A 146 17.86 -6.97 4.15
C SER A 146 18.77 -8.08 4.70
N PRO A 147 19.13 -9.14 3.94
CA PRO A 147 20.11 -10.13 4.38
C PRO A 147 21.50 -9.55 4.69
N VAL A 148 22.04 -8.66 3.85
CA VAL A 148 23.37 -8.06 4.08
C VAL A 148 23.33 -7.15 5.30
N ILE A 149 22.33 -6.27 5.39
CA ILE A 149 22.17 -5.36 6.54
C ILE A 149 22.01 -6.15 7.84
N ALA A 150 21.33 -7.31 7.83
CA ALA A 150 21.21 -8.16 9.01
C ALA A 150 22.58 -8.66 9.51
N GLU A 151 23.47 -9.08 8.61
CA GLU A 151 24.82 -9.52 8.98
C GLU A 151 25.68 -8.35 9.48
N PHE A 152 25.57 -7.18 8.84
CA PHE A 152 26.26 -5.98 9.30
C PHE A 152 25.75 -5.50 10.66
N ARG A 153 24.44 -5.53 10.92
CA ARG A 153 23.87 -5.11 12.21
C ARG A 153 24.36 -5.97 13.37
N LYS A 154 24.58 -7.27 13.14
CA LYS A 154 25.19 -8.16 14.14
C LYS A 154 26.64 -7.78 14.44
N LYS A 155 27.42 -7.41 13.43
CA LYS A 155 28.87 -7.14 13.56
C LYS A 155 29.18 -5.69 13.97
N TYR A 156 28.32 -4.75 13.58
CA TYR A 156 28.47 -3.30 13.77
C TYR A 156 27.16 -2.72 14.36
N PRO A 157 26.81 -3.11 15.60
CA PRO A 157 25.52 -2.74 16.19
C PRO A 157 25.35 -1.22 16.36
N ASP A 158 26.43 -0.52 16.69
CA ASP A 158 26.41 0.91 17.05
C ASP A 158 26.52 1.86 15.84
N ASN A 159 26.94 1.34 14.68
CA ASN A 159 27.06 2.13 13.47
C ASN A 159 25.69 2.56 12.93
N LYS A 160 25.62 3.81 12.46
CA LYS A 160 24.44 4.29 11.70
C LYS A 160 24.41 3.64 10.33
N PHE A 161 23.26 3.13 9.92
CA PHE A 161 23.09 2.51 8.60
C PHE A 161 22.21 3.37 7.71
N VAL A 162 22.65 3.58 6.47
CA VAL A 162 21.94 4.36 5.46
C VAL A 162 21.80 3.51 4.19
N ILE A 163 20.58 3.36 3.69
CA ILE A 163 20.32 2.68 2.42
C ILE A 163 20.24 3.73 1.32
N CYS A 164 21.16 3.67 0.36
CA CYS A 164 21.12 4.43 -0.89
C CYS A 164 20.17 3.69 -1.84
N ALA A 165 18.88 4.02 -1.78
CA ALA A 165 17.83 3.31 -2.50
C ALA A 165 17.78 3.75 -3.98
N ASP A 166 17.59 2.79 -4.87
CA ASP A 166 17.23 3.07 -6.26
C ASP A 166 15.75 3.51 -6.30
N ASN A 167 15.48 4.59 -7.03
CA ASN A 167 14.16 5.14 -7.28
C ASN A 167 13.64 4.64 -8.63
N ASP A 168 13.14 3.40 -8.68
CA ASP A 168 12.58 2.75 -9.87
C ASP A 168 11.20 3.36 -10.28
N GLN A 169 11.10 4.68 -10.26
CA GLN A 169 9.89 5.47 -10.46
C GLN A 169 9.24 5.33 -11.85
N PHE A 170 9.99 4.81 -12.83
CA PHE A 170 9.51 4.57 -14.19
C PHE A 170 9.09 3.12 -14.44
N GLY A 171 9.31 2.22 -13.48
CA GLY A 171 8.85 0.83 -13.53
C GLY A 171 7.40 0.67 -13.06
N GLU A 172 6.81 -0.51 -13.27
CA GLU A 172 5.47 -0.82 -12.72
C GLU A 172 5.46 -0.81 -11.17
N VAL A 173 6.61 -1.11 -10.56
CA VAL A 173 6.79 -1.18 -9.11
C VAL A 173 8.14 -0.56 -8.78
N ASN A 174 8.16 0.35 -7.80
CA ASN A 174 9.39 0.93 -7.30
C ASN A 174 10.14 -0.06 -6.39
N THR A 175 10.75 -1.09 -6.99
CA THR A 175 11.29 -2.25 -6.27
C THR A 175 12.44 -1.86 -5.34
N GLY A 176 13.34 -1.00 -5.81
CA GLY A 176 14.44 -0.44 -5.02
C GLY A 176 13.93 0.24 -3.74
N LEU A 177 12.95 1.14 -3.87
CA LEU A 177 12.37 1.83 -2.72
C LEU A 177 11.61 0.89 -1.78
N VAL A 178 10.82 -0.04 -2.32
CA VAL A 178 10.07 -1.02 -1.51
C VAL A 178 11.03 -1.86 -0.68
N LYS A 179 12.09 -2.41 -1.28
CA LYS A 179 13.07 -3.25 -0.57
C LYS A 179 13.94 -2.48 0.41
N ALA A 180 14.31 -1.25 0.07
CA ALA A 180 14.96 -0.35 1.01
C ALA A 180 14.07 -0.08 2.23
N THR A 181 12.79 0.21 2.01
CA THR A 181 11.82 0.49 3.08
C THR A 181 11.57 -0.72 3.98
N GLU A 182 11.38 -1.90 3.40
CA GLU A 182 11.30 -3.17 4.15
C GLU A 182 12.55 -3.41 5.02
N ALA A 183 13.74 -3.21 4.44
CA ALA A 183 15.00 -3.44 5.15
C ALA A 183 15.24 -2.41 6.27
N ALA A 184 14.95 -1.14 6.00
CA ALA A 184 15.16 -0.04 6.93
C ALA A 184 14.25 -0.14 8.15
N ALA A 185 12.96 -0.43 7.94
CA ALA A 185 12.01 -0.63 9.03
C ALA A 185 12.40 -1.85 9.90
N LYS A 186 12.93 -2.91 9.29
CA LYS A 186 13.33 -4.13 10.00
C LYS A 186 14.62 -3.98 10.81
N HIS A 187 15.55 -3.16 10.35
CA HIS A 187 16.92 -3.08 10.90
C HIS A 187 17.32 -1.69 11.40
N THR A 188 16.32 -0.81 11.57
CA THR A 188 16.47 0.57 12.04
C THR A 188 17.54 1.32 11.23
N CYS A 189 17.31 1.43 9.92
CA CYS A 189 18.20 2.15 9.00
C CYS A 189 17.55 3.44 8.51
N SER A 190 18.38 4.37 8.04
CA SER A 190 17.92 5.53 7.27
C SER A 190 17.79 5.17 5.80
N ILE A 191 16.96 5.90 5.06
CA ILE A 191 16.86 5.77 3.60
C ILE A 191 17.19 7.12 2.97
N ALA A 192 18.09 7.07 1.99
CA ALA A 192 18.30 8.14 1.04
C ALA A 192 17.70 7.71 -0.30
N LEU A 193 16.81 8.53 -0.85
CA LEU A 193 16.23 8.33 -2.18
C LEU A 193 16.69 9.50 -3.06
N PRO A 194 17.23 9.27 -4.27
CA PRO A 194 17.69 10.35 -5.11
C PRO A 194 16.53 11.21 -5.59
N VAL A 195 16.67 12.52 -5.42
CA VAL A 195 15.74 13.54 -5.91
C VAL A 195 16.39 14.25 -7.09
N PHE A 196 15.72 14.21 -8.23
CA PHE A 196 16.22 14.75 -9.49
C PHE A 196 15.52 16.06 -9.85
N LYS A 197 16.27 17.01 -10.42
CA LYS A 197 15.70 18.26 -10.98
C LYS A 197 15.17 18.04 -12.40
N ASP A 198 15.88 17.24 -13.19
CA ASP A 198 15.49 16.86 -14.54
C ASP A 198 15.15 15.36 -14.59
N LEU A 199 14.00 15.03 -15.15
CA LEU A 199 13.49 13.66 -15.31
C LEU A 199 13.49 13.20 -16.78
N SER A 200 14.00 14.03 -17.72
CA SER A 200 13.97 13.78 -19.16
C SER A 200 14.69 12.48 -19.56
N SER A 201 15.80 12.16 -18.90
CA SER A 201 16.60 10.95 -19.09
C SER A 201 16.05 9.73 -18.36
N LYS A 202 14.95 9.87 -17.62
CA LYS A 202 14.37 8.87 -16.72
C LYS A 202 15.37 8.35 -15.67
N PRO A 203 15.98 9.24 -14.86
CA PRO A 203 17.01 8.85 -13.90
C PRO A 203 16.43 8.11 -12.68
N THR A 204 17.12 7.08 -12.21
CA THR A 204 16.61 6.21 -11.15
C THR A 204 17.52 6.12 -9.93
N ASP A 205 18.84 6.26 -10.08
CA ASP A 205 19.77 6.02 -8.97
C ASP A 205 20.66 7.24 -8.64
N PHE A 206 21.47 7.13 -7.58
CA PHE A 206 22.42 8.19 -7.20
C PHE A 206 23.55 8.39 -8.22
N ASN A 207 23.84 7.40 -9.07
CA ASN A 207 24.81 7.57 -10.13
C ASN A 207 24.23 8.45 -11.26
N ASP A 208 22.97 8.26 -11.64
CA ASP A 208 22.28 9.16 -12.56
C ASP A 208 22.22 10.59 -11.97
N LEU A 209 22.01 10.70 -10.65
CA LEU A 209 22.03 12.00 -9.97
C LEU A 209 23.39 12.69 -10.12
N GLN A 210 24.49 11.95 -9.94
CA GLN A 210 25.84 12.46 -10.16
C GLN A 210 26.05 12.90 -11.61
N LEU A 211 25.67 12.07 -12.58
CA LEU A 211 25.83 12.38 -14.01
C LEU A 211 25.03 13.61 -14.45
N LEU A 212 23.91 13.89 -13.78
CA LEU A 212 23.10 15.10 -13.97
C LEU A 212 23.62 16.32 -13.17
N GLY A 213 24.76 16.21 -12.49
CA GLY A 213 25.34 17.30 -11.69
C GLY A 213 24.59 17.59 -10.39
N GLY A 214 23.86 16.60 -9.85
CA GLY A 214 23.13 16.70 -8.60
C GLY A 214 24.00 16.54 -7.36
N ASP A 215 23.51 17.04 -6.22
CA ASP A 215 24.19 16.98 -4.93
C ASP A 215 23.96 15.62 -4.24
N VAL A 216 24.78 14.63 -4.60
CA VAL A 216 24.75 13.29 -3.99
C VAL A 216 25.07 13.34 -2.50
N ALA A 217 26.15 14.04 -2.12
CA ALA A 217 26.61 14.09 -0.73
C ALA A 217 25.58 14.74 0.19
N GLY A 218 25.00 15.87 -0.20
CA GLY A 218 23.94 16.54 0.55
C GLY A 218 22.71 15.65 0.74
N GLN A 219 22.25 14.97 -0.31
CA GLN A 219 21.09 14.07 -0.20
C GLN A 219 21.35 12.84 0.68
N LEU A 220 22.55 12.27 0.66
CA LEU A 220 22.91 11.17 1.56
C LEU A 220 23.03 11.62 3.02
N ASN A 221 23.62 12.79 3.28
CA ASN A 221 23.87 13.28 4.64
C ASN A 221 22.59 13.69 5.40
N ILE A 222 21.51 14.03 4.69
CA ILE A 222 20.22 14.39 5.30
C ILE A 222 19.26 13.20 5.45
N ALA A 223 19.68 11.99 5.08
CA ALA A 223 18.87 10.79 5.20
C ALA A 223 18.42 10.58 6.65
N LYS A 224 17.10 10.40 6.84
CA LYS A 224 16.51 10.22 8.18
C LYS A 224 16.27 8.75 8.47
N PRO A 225 16.39 8.31 9.73
CA PRO A 225 16.00 6.97 10.15
C PRO A 225 14.55 6.70 9.77
N GLN A 226 14.28 5.50 9.25
CA GLN A 226 12.92 5.01 9.13
C GLN A 226 12.42 4.59 10.51
N GLU A 227 11.41 5.30 10.99
CA GLU A 227 10.66 4.92 12.19
C GLU A 227 9.74 3.75 11.85
N PRO A 228 9.71 2.68 12.66
CA PRO A 228 8.72 1.63 12.49
C PRO A 228 7.32 2.22 12.67
N TRP A 229 6.50 2.10 11.63
CA TRP A 229 5.10 2.53 11.73
C TRP A 229 4.24 1.39 12.30
N VAL A 230 3.38 1.76 13.24
CA VAL A 230 2.38 0.87 13.85
C VAL A 230 1.02 1.54 13.79
N PHE A 231 0.00 0.80 13.37
CA PHE A 231 -1.37 1.29 13.34
C PHE A 231 -1.84 1.60 14.77
N ASN A 232 -2.45 2.78 14.96
CA ASN A 232 -3.00 3.19 16.24
C ASN A 232 -4.53 3.22 16.19
N ASP A 233 -5.15 2.24 16.85
CA ASP A 233 -6.61 2.09 16.93
C ASP A 233 -7.32 3.26 17.64
N LYS A 234 -6.60 4.12 18.37
CA LYS A 234 -7.15 5.31 19.02
C LYS A 234 -7.24 6.52 18.09
N LEU A 235 -6.65 6.44 16.90
CA LEU A 235 -6.64 7.53 15.92
C LEU A 235 -7.60 7.22 14.77
N THR A 236 -8.08 8.28 14.10
CA THR A 236 -8.81 8.10 12.85
C THR A 236 -7.90 7.54 11.75
N LEU A 237 -8.48 6.98 10.69
CA LEU A 237 -7.71 6.53 9.52
C LEU A 237 -6.87 7.66 8.93
N ILE A 238 -7.43 8.88 8.84
CA ILE A 238 -6.72 10.05 8.33
C ILE A 238 -5.53 10.42 9.22
N GLN A 239 -5.72 10.44 10.54
CA GLN A 239 -4.63 10.69 11.49
C GLN A 239 -3.53 9.62 11.44
N ASN A 240 -3.89 8.36 11.18
CA ASN A 240 -2.91 7.30 10.96
C ASN A 240 -2.13 7.52 9.64
N ILE A 241 -2.81 7.94 8.57
CA ILE A 241 -2.20 8.28 7.27
C ILE A 241 -1.20 9.43 7.43
N ASP A 242 -1.56 10.50 8.14
CA ASP A 242 -0.69 11.66 8.36
C ASP A 242 0.63 11.29 9.04
N ARG A 243 0.59 10.26 9.89
CA ARG A 243 1.74 9.74 10.64
C ARG A 243 2.58 8.70 9.89
N ILE A 244 2.20 8.33 8.66
CA ILE A 244 3.01 7.40 7.85
C ILE A 244 4.36 8.07 7.54
N PRO A 245 5.50 7.44 7.93
CA PRO A 245 6.81 7.94 7.55
C PRO A 245 6.99 7.80 6.04
N LEU A 246 7.69 8.74 5.41
CA LEU A 246 7.98 8.69 3.97
C LEU A 246 9.47 8.39 3.75
N PRO A 247 9.82 7.52 2.78
CA PRO A 247 8.93 6.67 1.96
C PRO A 247 8.08 5.68 2.80
N ALA A 248 6.83 5.48 2.36
CA ALA A 248 5.83 4.72 3.12
C ALA A 248 6.14 3.23 3.13
N PRO A 249 6.18 2.59 4.32
CA PRO A 249 6.38 1.15 4.39
C PRO A 249 5.12 0.38 3.98
N ASP A 250 5.32 -0.76 3.30
CA ASP A 250 4.25 -1.60 2.76
C ASP A 250 3.24 -2.03 3.83
N ASN A 251 3.69 -2.28 5.06
CA ASN A 251 2.79 -2.64 6.16
C ASN A 251 1.84 -1.49 6.52
N ALA A 252 2.28 -0.24 6.46
CA ALA A 252 1.44 0.92 6.74
C ALA A 252 0.34 1.08 5.69
N ILE A 253 0.74 1.03 4.41
CA ILE A 253 -0.19 1.06 3.28
C ILE A 253 -1.23 -0.06 3.41
N ASN A 254 -0.77 -1.30 3.66
CA ASN A 254 -1.64 -2.46 3.75
C ASN A 254 -2.59 -2.40 4.96
N SER A 255 -2.13 -1.95 6.12
CA SER A 255 -2.97 -1.78 7.31
C SER A 255 -4.08 -0.75 7.09
N ILE A 256 -3.77 0.39 6.46
CA ILE A 256 -4.78 1.41 6.13
C ILE A 256 -5.81 0.86 5.14
N MET A 257 -5.38 0.20 4.07
CA MET A 257 -6.30 -0.40 3.09
C MET A 257 -7.21 -1.45 3.72
N ALA A 258 -6.66 -2.38 4.50
CA ALA A 258 -7.45 -3.41 5.18
C ALA A 258 -8.49 -2.80 6.13
N ARG A 259 -8.10 -1.79 6.92
CA ARG A 259 -9.01 -1.13 7.84
C ARG A 259 -10.07 -0.31 7.11
N SER A 260 -9.70 0.36 6.03
CA SER A 260 -10.62 1.10 5.15
C SER A 260 -11.74 0.19 4.60
N VAL A 261 -11.39 -0.99 4.09
CA VAL A 261 -12.37 -1.97 3.59
C VAL A 261 -13.21 -2.55 4.72
N LEU A 262 -12.62 -2.78 5.90
CA LEU A 262 -13.36 -3.29 7.05
C LEU A 262 -14.47 -2.32 7.49
N GLU A 263 -14.18 -1.02 7.52
CA GLU A 263 -15.10 0.05 7.92
C GLU A 263 -16.14 0.42 6.83
N HIS A 264 -15.95 -0.02 5.59
CA HIS A 264 -16.94 0.10 4.52
C HIS A 264 -18.19 -0.75 4.83
N PRO A 265 -19.43 -0.27 4.56
CA PRO A 265 -19.79 1.00 3.93
C PRO A 265 -20.00 2.16 4.92
N LYS A 266 -19.85 1.93 6.23
CA LYS A 266 -20.06 2.98 7.25
C LYS A 266 -19.16 4.19 6.99
N ASN A 267 -17.90 3.91 6.64
CA ASN A 267 -16.96 4.88 6.10
C ASN A 267 -16.59 4.45 4.66
N PRO A 268 -16.91 5.25 3.63
CA PRO A 268 -16.56 4.91 2.25
C PRO A 268 -15.05 4.74 2.07
N TYR A 269 -14.63 3.59 1.54
CA TYR A 269 -13.21 3.27 1.43
C TYR A 269 -12.46 4.20 0.47
N ASN A 270 -13.14 4.66 -0.60
CA ASN A 270 -12.57 5.47 -1.67
C ASN A 270 -11.94 6.78 -1.16
N PHE A 271 -12.59 7.46 -0.22
CA PHE A 271 -12.06 8.69 0.38
C PHE A 271 -10.75 8.44 1.15
N THR A 272 -10.68 7.33 1.88
CA THR A 272 -9.47 6.93 2.62
C THR A 272 -8.35 6.56 1.66
N ILE A 273 -8.65 5.81 0.59
CA ILE A 273 -7.66 5.41 -0.41
C ILE A 273 -7.11 6.63 -1.14
N ASP A 274 -7.96 7.55 -1.58
CA ASP A 274 -7.54 8.81 -2.21
C ASP A 274 -6.65 9.65 -1.26
N THR A 275 -7.01 9.71 0.03
CA THR A 275 -6.19 10.43 1.02
C THR A 275 -4.83 9.73 1.25
N LEU A 276 -4.81 8.40 1.26
CA LEU A 276 -3.58 7.63 1.35
C LEU A 276 -2.70 7.91 0.12
N GLU A 277 -3.24 7.85 -1.09
CA GLU A 277 -2.51 8.11 -2.34
C GLU A 277 -1.97 9.53 -2.44
N ARG A 278 -2.73 10.53 -1.96
CA ARG A 278 -2.25 11.91 -1.84
C ARG A 278 -1.03 12.03 -0.92
N ARG A 279 -0.92 11.18 0.11
CA ARG A 279 0.18 11.21 1.08
C ARG A 279 1.40 10.41 0.60
N VAL A 280 1.19 9.20 0.08
CA VAL A 280 2.28 8.24 -0.20
C VAL A 280 2.64 8.14 -1.68
N GLY A 281 1.91 8.83 -2.56
CA GLY A 281 1.93 8.62 -4.00
C GLY A 281 0.94 7.55 -4.43
N LYS A 282 0.79 7.35 -5.75
CA LYS A 282 -0.11 6.34 -6.30
C LYS A 282 0.23 4.94 -5.76
N LEU A 283 -0.82 4.18 -5.44
CA LEU A 283 -0.66 2.79 -5.03
C LEU A 283 -0.06 1.95 -6.17
N SER A 284 0.80 1.00 -5.82
CA SER A 284 1.34 0.07 -6.80
C SER A 284 0.25 -0.88 -7.30
N LYS A 285 0.45 -1.47 -8.49
CA LYS A 285 -0.43 -2.50 -9.06
C LYS A 285 -0.68 -3.67 -8.08
N ARG A 286 0.33 -4.02 -7.27
CA ARG A 286 0.22 -5.04 -6.21
C ARG A 286 -0.75 -4.61 -5.11
N ASN A 287 -0.65 -3.38 -4.64
CA ASN A 287 -1.57 -2.83 -3.63
C ASN A 287 -3.00 -2.80 -4.18
N SER A 288 -3.20 -2.33 -5.41
CA SER A 288 -4.52 -2.27 -6.05
C SER A 288 -5.16 -3.65 -6.22
N ASN A 289 -4.39 -4.66 -6.64
CA ASN A 289 -4.88 -6.05 -6.75
C ASN A 289 -5.29 -6.61 -5.38
N TRP A 290 -4.52 -6.30 -4.33
CA TRP A 290 -4.85 -6.73 -2.98
C TRP A 290 -6.09 -6.02 -2.43
N LEU A 291 -6.24 -4.72 -2.68
CA LEU A 291 -7.45 -3.95 -2.34
C LEU A 291 -8.71 -4.57 -2.98
N ASN A 292 -8.65 -4.91 -4.27
CA ASN A 292 -9.76 -5.58 -4.97
C ASN A 292 -10.11 -6.94 -4.34
N THR A 293 -9.09 -7.69 -3.91
CA THR A 293 -9.29 -8.96 -3.21
C THR A 293 -10.00 -8.76 -1.87
N LEU A 294 -9.65 -7.71 -1.12
CA LEU A 294 -10.31 -7.36 0.14
C LEU A 294 -11.77 -6.96 -0.08
N LEU A 295 -12.04 -6.12 -1.09
CA LEU A 295 -13.40 -5.67 -1.43
C LEU A 295 -14.30 -6.85 -1.84
N LYS A 296 -13.79 -7.79 -2.66
CA LYS A 296 -14.54 -8.98 -3.05
C LYS A 296 -14.93 -9.85 -1.84
N ARG A 297 -13.99 -10.07 -0.91
CA ARG A 297 -14.28 -10.81 0.34
C ARG A 297 -15.34 -10.11 1.18
N LYS A 298 -15.27 -8.78 1.27
CA LYS A 298 -16.26 -7.97 1.99
C LYS A 298 -17.66 -8.10 1.37
N ASP A 299 -17.77 -8.09 0.05
CA ASP A 299 -19.04 -8.33 -0.65
C ASP A 299 -19.64 -9.69 -0.28
N GLU A 300 -18.84 -10.76 -0.44
CA GLU A 300 -19.24 -12.13 -0.09
C GLU A 300 -19.73 -12.24 1.37
N ASP A 301 -19.02 -11.61 2.32
CA ASP A 301 -19.38 -11.60 3.75
C ASP A 301 -20.69 -10.84 4.03
N THR A 302 -20.99 -9.80 3.27
CA THR A 302 -22.18 -8.96 3.49
C THR A 302 -23.43 -9.50 2.80
N ARG A 303 -23.29 -10.28 1.72
CA ARG A 303 -24.41 -10.82 0.93
C ARG A 303 -25.46 -11.57 1.76
N LYS A 304 -25.04 -12.27 2.84
CA LYS A 304 -25.96 -12.97 3.76
C LYS A 304 -26.96 -12.05 4.46
N PHE A 305 -26.60 -10.79 4.73
CA PHE A 305 -27.49 -9.81 5.35
C PHE A 305 -28.53 -9.25 4.37
N HIS A 306 -28.34 -9.47 3.07
CA HIS A 306 -29.28 -9.04 2.02
C HIS A 306 -30.29 -10.14 1.63
N THR A 307 -30.21 -11.31 2.27
CA THR A 307 -31.07 -12.46 1.98
C THR A 307 -31.99 -12.70 3.18
N ILE A 308 -33.24 -12.24 3.10
CA ILE A 308 -34.23 -12.43 4.18
C ILE A 308 -34.82 -13.84 4.05
N VAL A 309 -34.66 -14.67 5.08
CA VAL A 309 -35.03 -16.10 5.05
C VAL A 309 -36.27 -16.42 5.88
N ASN A 310 -36.70 -15.53 6.80
CA ASN A 310 -37.94 -15.65 7.58
C ASN A 310 -38.36 -14.29 8.15
N TYR A 311 -39.66 -14.04 8.31
CA TYR A 311 -40.20 -12.80 8.89
C TYR A 311 -41.35 -13.08 9.87
N ASN A 312 -41.22 -12.58 11.10
CA ASN A 312 -42.32 -12.33 12.03
C ASN A 312 -42.07 -10.93 12.62
N LEU A 313 -42.62 -9.88 11.99
CA LEU A 313 -42.62 -8.54 12.56
C LEU A 313 -44.03 -8.21 13.10
N PRO A 314 -44.13 -7.40 14.17
CA PRO A 314 -45.41 -6.83 14.59
C PRO A 314 -46.01 -5.98 13.46
N GLU A 315 -47.31 -6.17 13.21
CA GLU A 315 -48.05 -5.37 12.24
C GLU A 315 -48.58 -4.07 12.87
N PHE A 316 -48.65 -3.01 12.07
CA PHE A 316 -49.19 -1.70 12.46
C PHE A 316 -50.32 -1.31 11.50
N ASP A 317 -51.51 -1.01 12.04
CA ASP A 317 -52.62 -0.52 11.22
C ASP A 317 -52.40 0.94 10.82
N ILE A 318 -52.21 1.16 9.52
CA ILE A 318 -51.95 2.48 8.94
C ILE A 318 -53.22 3.32 8.76
N ASN A 319 -54.40 2.69 8.82
CA ASN A 319 -55.68 3.38 8.59
C ASN A 319 -56.26 3.99 9.87
N GLN A 320 -55.62 3.78 11.02
CA GLN A 320 -56.07 4.39 12.26
C GLN A 320 -55.87 5.92 12.22
N PRO A 321 -56.80 6.73 12.78
CA PRO A 321 -56.81 8.19 12.60
C PRO A 321 -55.51 8.92 13.01
N ASN A 322 -54.76 8.36 13.95
CA ASN A 322 -53.53 8.91 14.50
C ASN A 322 -52.27 8.19 14.01
N ALA A 323 -52.33 7.45 12.90
CA ALA A 323 -51.19 6.71 12.36
C ALA A 323 -49.95 7.60 12.15
N ALA A 324 -50.10 8.77 11.52
CA ALA A 324 -49.00 9.71 11.28
C ALA A 324 -48.39 10.25 12.59
N GLU A 325 -49.21 10.50 13.60
CA GLU A 325 -48.75 10.90 14.93
C GLU A 325 -47.93 9.79 15.60
N ILE A 326 -48.46 8.57 15.64
CA ILE A 326 -47.79 7.44 16.28
C ILE A 326 -46.46 7.16 15.57
N LEU A 327 -46.45 7.13 14.24
CA LEU A 327 -45.24 6.84 13.45
C LEU A 327 -44.18 7.94 13.51
N SER A 328 -44.58 9.20 13.73
CA SER A 328 -43.63 10.33 13.82
C SER A 328 -43.13 10.62 15.24
N THR A 329 -43.74 10.04 16.27
CA THR A 329 -43.34 10.22 17.68
C THR A 329 -42.62 8.99 18.24
N SER A 330 -42.81 7.84 17.61
CA SER A 330 -42.10 6.60 17.92
C SER A 330 -40.64 6.64 17.43
N LYS A 331 -39.74 6.11 18.25
CA LYS A 331 -38.32 5.93 17.90
C LYS A 331 -38.12 4.54 17.28
N GLY A 332 -38.45 4.36 16.01
CA GLY A 332 -38.43 3.06 15.34
C GLY A 332 -38.23 3.11 13.84
N ILE A 333 -38.02 1.94 13.25
CA ILE A 333 -38.02 1.72 11.79
C ILE A 333 -39.32 1.02 11.44
N TYR A 334 -40.06 1.60 10.50
CA TYR A 334 -41.31 1.06 9.98
C TYR A 334 -41.12 0.56 8.56
N ILE A 335 -41.68 -0.61 8.27
CA ILE A 335 -41.57 -1.24 6.95
C ILE A 335 -42.96 -1.27 6.33
N ASP A 336 -43.16 -0.44 5.32
CA ASP A 336 -44.37 -0.43 4.51
C ASP A 336 -44.28 -1.49 3.40
N SER A 337 -44.72 -2.71 3.73
CA SER A 337 -44.71 -3.88 2.85
C SER A 337 -45.93 -3.98 1.93
N ARG A 338 -46.80 -2.96 1.90
CA ARG A 338 -48.01 -2.97 1.05
C ARG A 338 -47.63 -3.14 -0.45
N PRO A 339 -48.51 -3.61 -1.33
CA PRO A 339 -48.21 -3.75 -2.77
C PRO A 339 -48.16 -2.38 -3.50
N MET A 340 -47.63 -2.32 -4.72
CA MET A 340 -47.67 -1.10 -5.54
C MET A 340 -49.12 -0.64 -5.77
N GLY A 341 -49.37 0.68 -5.76
CA GLY A 341 -50.72 1.24 -5.93
C GLY A 341 -51.56 1.32 -4.66
N SER A 342 -51.08 0.80 -3.52
CA SER A 342 -51.77 0.85 -2.21
C SER A 342 -51.79 2.21 -1.51
N GLY A 343 -51.38 3.29 -2.19
CA GLY A 343 -51.40 4.63 -1.61
C GLY A 343 -50.23 4.98 -0.67
N LYS A 344 -49.06 4.33 -0.77
CA LYS A 344 -47.89 4.68 0.06
C LYS A 344 -47.49 6.14 -0.02
N THR A 345 -47.47 6.69 -1.23
CA THR A 345 -47.14 8.11 -1.46
C THR A 345 -48.21 9.03 -0.88
N LEU A 346 -49.49 8.60 -0.88
CA LEU A 346 -50.57 9.35 -0.22
C LEU A 346 -50.35 9.38 1.29
N PHE A 347 -50.04 8.23 1.90
CA PHE A 347 -49.70 8.17 3.31
C PHE A 347 -48.45 9.01 3.65
N THR A 348 -47.44 9.00 2.77
CA THR A 348 -46.25 9.85 2.92
C THR A 348 -46.61 11.33 2.95
N ALA A 349 -47.60 11.76 2.15
CA ALA A 349 -48.11 13.13 2.17
C ALA A 349 -48.86 13.45 3.47
N GLU A 350 -49.65 12.52 4.00
CA GLU A 350 -50.31 12.68 5.32
C GLU A 350 -49.30 12.78 6.46
N LEU A 351 -48.26 11.93 6.44
CA LEU A 351 -47.15 11.98 7.37
C LEU A 351 -46.43 13.34 7.30
N LEU A 352 -46.10 13.80 6.09
CA LEU A 352 -45.46 15.09 5.87
C LEU A 352 -46.32 16.25 6.39
N LYS A 353 -47.64 16.21 6.14
CA LYS A 353 -48.57 17.23 6.65
C LYS A 353 -48.54 17.30 8.18
N TYR A 354 -48.54 16.16 8.86
CA TYR A 354 -48.41 16.10 10.30
C TYR A 354 -47.06 16.66 10.78
N LEU A 355 -45.95 16.32 10.11
CA LEU A 355 -44.62 16.82 10.47
C LEU A 355 -44.53 18.34 10.31
N LYS A 356 -45.06 18.90 9.21
CA LYS A 356 -45.10 20.35 8.95
C LYS A 356 -45.90 21.09 10.04
N THR A 357 -47.06 20.57 10.46
CA THR A 357 -47.86 21.23 11.53
C THR A 357 -47.19 21.19 12.91
N HIS A 358 -46.20 20.32 13.11
CA HIS A 358 -45.45 20.18 14.36
C HIS A 358 -44.01 20.68 14.25
N ASN A 359 -43.69 21.42 13.17
CA ASN A 359 -42.37 21.99 12.89
C ASN A 359 -41.23 20.96 12.91
N LYS A 360 -41.50 19.74 12.42
CA LYS A 360 -40.51 18.65 12.33
C LYS A 360 -39.86 18.60 10.96
N THR A 361 -38.62 18.09 10.91
CA THR A 361 -37.86 17.93 9.66
C THR A 361 -38.17 16.61 8.94
N PHE A 362 -38.23 16.66 7.61
CA PHE A 362 -38.62 15.51 6.77
C PHE A 362 -37.65 15.26 5.61
N GLY A 363 -37.23 14.01 5.45
CA GLY A 363 -36.32 13.60 4.39
C GLY A 363 -36.92 12.48 3.57
N TYR A 364 -36.85 12.59 2.25
CA TYR A 364 -37.19 11.50 1.34
C TYR A 364 -35.98 11.13 0.50
N THR A 365 -35.67 9.83 0.41
CA THR A 365 -34.58 9.34 -0.45
C THR A 365 -34.95 8.05 -1.17
N ALA A 366 -34.39 7.91 -2.37
CA ALA A 366 -34.52 6.79 -3.29
C ALA A 366 -33.22 6.67 -4.13
N HIS A 367 -33.05 5.59 -4.90
CA HIS A 367 -31.84 5.43 -5.73
C HIS A 367 -31.90 6.09 -7.10
N ARG A 368 -33.10 6.45 -7.61
CA ARG A 368 -33.27 7.04 -8.96
C ARG A 368 -33.63 8.51 -8.91
N ARG A 369 -32.98 9.31 -9.76
CA ARG A 369 -33.28 10.75 -9.92
C ARG A 369 -34.73 11.00 -10.34
N SER A 370 -35.26 10.19 -11.27
CA SER A 370 -36.65 10.33 -11.73
C SER A 370 -37.68 10.19 -10.61
N ILE A 371 -37.43 9.29 -9.65
CA ILE A 371 -38.30 9.10 -8.48
C ILE A 371 -38.23 10.31 -7.56
N ILE A 372 -37.03 10.83 -7.34
CA ILE A 372 -36.82 12.04 -6.52
C ILE A 372 -37.50 13.25 -7.14
N THR A 373 -37.36 13.47 -8.45
CA THR A 373 -38.04 14.58 -9.14
C THR A 373 -39.56 14.47 -9.02
N ALA A 374 -40.14 13.31 -9.35
CA ALA A 374 -41.58 13.10 -9.27
C ALA A 374 -42.12 13.22 -7.84
N THR A 375 -41.34 12.81 -6.85
CA THR A 375 -41.75 12.88 -5.44
C THR A 375 -41.64 14.29 -4.87
N ALA A 376 -40.57 15.03 -5.22
CA ALA A 376 -40.42 16.42 -4.81
C ALA A 376 -41.59 17.28 -5.30
N GLU A 377 -41.96 17.14 -6.58
CA GLU A 377 -43.12 17.82 -7.17
C GLU A 377 -44.42 17.40 -6.47
N ARG A 378 -44.63 16.09 -6.26
CA ARG A 378 -45.88 15.57 -5.69
C ARG A 378 -46.09 15.91 -4.22
N LEU A 379 -45.02 15.96 -3.43
CA LEU A 379 -45.07 16.28 -2.01
C LEU A 379 -44.87 17.78 -1.73
N GLU A 380 -44.56 18.57 -2.76
CA GLU A 380 -44.23 19.99 -2.64
C GLU A 380 -43.11 20.22 -1.60
N ILE A 381 -41.99 19.53 -1.81
CA ILE A 381 -40.78 19.60 -0.97
C ILE A 381 -39.54 19.94 -1.80
N GLU A 382 -38.50 20.44 -1.14
CA GLU A 382 -37.29 20.87 -1.83
C GLU A 382 -36.58 19.71 -2.53
N HIS A 383 -36.02 19.99 -3.69
CA HIS A 383 -35.25 19.02 -4.47
C HIS A 383 -33.74 19.30 -4.34
N TYR A 384 -32.95 18.26 -4.11
CA TYR A 384 -31.52 18.38 -3.76
C TYR A 384 -30.61 19.09 -4.77
N ASN A 385 -31.04 19.31 -6.00
CA ASN A 385 -30.27 20.10 -6.98
C ASN A 385 -30.46 21.60 -6.83
N ASP A 386 -31.53 22.02 -6.16
CA ASP A 386 -31.96 23.40 -6.05
C ASP A 386 -31.52 24.02 -4.71
N ILE A 387 -30.76 23.25 -3.93
CA ILE A 387 -30.31 23.56 -2.59
C ILE A 387 -28.82 23.91 -2.55
N SER A 388 -28.51 25.01 -1.88
CA SER A 388 -27.18 25.51 -1.54
C SER A 388 -26.76 25.08 -0.12
N PRO A 389 -25.44 24.99 0.19
CA PRO A 389 -24.95 24.62 1.52
C PRO A 389 -25.40 25.52 2.70
N TYR A 390 -25.93 26.72 2.41
CA TYR A 390 -26.34 27.71 3.42
C TYR A 390 -27.86 27.82 3.57
N ASP A 391 -28.62 27.10 2.75
CA ASP A 391 -30.07 27.16 2.80
C ASP A 391 -30.60 26.49 4.06
N ILE A 392 -31.64 27.09 4.64
CA ILE A 392 -32.36 26.51 5.77
C ILE A 392 -33.50 25.68 5.19
N ILE A 393 -33.43 24.37 5.39
CA ILE A 393 -34.32 23.41 4.75
C ILE A 393 -35.09 22.67 5.83
N GLN A 394 -36.40 22.57 5.66
CA GLN A 394 -37.27 21.82 6.56
C GLN A 394 -37.62 20.44 5.99
N ASP A 395 -37.78 20.35 4.68
CA ASP A 395 -38.09 19.12 3.96
C ASP A 395 -37.27 18.99 2.68
N LEU A 396 -36.77 17.78 2.39
CA LEU A 396 -35.84 17.55 1.29
C LEU A 396 -36.02 16.17 0.65
N ALA A 397 -36.09 16.15 -0.67
CA ALA A 397 -35.95 14.94 -1.49
C ALA A 397 -34.56 14.87 -2.13
N ALA A 398 -33.82 13.79 -1.87
CA ALA A 398 -32.49 13.59 -2.44
C ALA A 398 -32.25 12.16 -2.93
N CYS A 399 -31.52 12.01 -4.03
CA CYS A 399 -31.02 10.70 -4.45
C CYS A 399 -29.94 10.24 -3.45
N ILE A 400 -29.97 8.97 -3.03
CA ILE A 400 -29.07 8.44 -1.99
C ILE A 400 -27.60 8.74 -2.27
N ASN A 401 -27.15 8.60 -3.51
CA ASN A 401 -25.76 8.86 -3.89
C ASN A 401 -25.39 10.34 -3.69
N SER A 402 -26.30 11.25 -4.03
CA SER A 402 -26.07 12.69 -3.85
C SER A 402 -26.12 13.08 -2.37
N ALA A 403 -27.04 12.50 -1.61
CA ALA A 403 -27.15 12.70 -0.17
C ALA A 403 -25.87 12.26 0.55
N LEU A 404 -25.26 11.15 0.16
CA LEU A 404 -24.03 10.63 0.78
C LEU A 404 -22.76 11.38 0.35
N GLN A 405 -22.70 11.89 -0.89
CA GLN A 405 -21.50 12.55 -1.43
C GLN A 405 -21.41 14.04 -1.08
N ARG A 406 -22.54 14.72 -0.81
CA ARG A 406 -22.57 16.16 -0.51
C ARG A 406 -22.77 16.39 0.99
N LYS A 407 -21.76 16.99 1.65
CA LYS A 407 -21.71 17.16 3.12
C LYS A 407 -22.93 17.88 3.71
N HIS A 408 -23.45 18.90 3.05
CA HIS A 408 -24.62 19.65 3.54
C HIS A 408 -25.90 18.80 3.50
N LEU A 409 -26.13 18.05 2.42
CA LEU A 409 -27.26 17.11 2.32
C LEU A 409 -27.14 15.99 3.37
N LEU A 410 -25.95 15.42 3.53
CA LEU A 410 -25.71 14.38 4.53
C LEU A 410 -25.99 14.88 5.96
N ASN A 411 -25.62 16.12 6.25
CA ASN A 411 -25.89 16.74 7.55
C ASN A 411 -27.39 16.91 7.80
N PHE A 412 -28.15 17.36 6.78
CA PHE A 412 -29.61 17.41 6.86
C PHE A 412 -30.18 16.03 7.22
N PHE A 413 -29.87 14.98 6.45
CA PHE A 413 -30.39 13.64 6.72
C PHE A 413 -29.92 13.05 8.06
N ARG A 414 -28.81 13.51 8.64
CA ARG A 414 -28.37 13.09 10.00
C ARG A 414 -29.17 13.73 11.13
N GLN A 415 -29.73 14.91 10.88
CA GLN A 415 -30.50 15.69 11.86
C GLN A 415 -32.01 15.57 11.62
N CYS A 416 -32.40 15.02 10.48
CA CYS A 416 -33.77 14.83 10.06
C CYS A 416 -34.54 13.93 11.04
N GLU A 417 -35.71 14.38 11.46
CA GLU A 417 -36.53 13.68 12.47
C GLU A 417 -37.32 12.51 11.88
N CYS A 418 -37.70 12.59 10.60
CA CYS A 418 -38.33 11.50 9.88
C CYS A 418 -37.70 11.33 8.51
N ILE A 419 -37.30 10.10 8.17
CA ILE A 419 -36.72 9.79 6.86
C ILE A 419 -37.53 8.67 6.23
N VAL A 420 -38.02 8.91 5.02
CA VAL A 420 -38.65 7.90 4.17
C VAL A 420 -37.63 7.37 3.17
N LEU A 421 -37.47 6.04 3.18
CA LEU A 421 -36.58 5.31 2.31
C LEU A 421 -37.42 4.51 1.30
N ASP A 422 -37.60 5.03 0.09
CA ASP A 422 -38.32 4.32 -0.96
C ASP A 422 -37.37 3.43 -1.77
N GLU A 423 -37.87 2.29 -2.23
CA GLU A 423 -37.05 1.25 -2.86
C GLU A 423 -35.85 0.85 -1.97
N PHE A 424 -36.14 0.60 -0.67
CA PHE A 424 -35.14 0.36 0.37
C PHE A 424 -34.10 -0.70 0.00
N LYS A 425 -34.51 -1.79 -0.66
CA LYS A 425 -33.58 -2.82 -1.15
C LYS A 425 -32.51 -2.21 -2.06
N GLN A 426 -32.94 -1.44 -3.05
CA GLN A 426 -32.06 -0.82 -4.03
C GLN A 426 -31.19 0.29 -3.41
N ILE A 427 -31.71 1.01 -2.40
CA ILE A 427 -30.92 1.93 -1.57
C ILE A 427 -29.78 1.17 -0.89
N ILE A 428 -30.08 0.09 -0.16
CA ILE A 428 -29.09 -0.70 0.56
C ILE A 428 -28.04 -1.26 -0.40
N GLU A 429 -28.45 -1.84 -1.52
CA GLU A 429 -27.53 -2.32 -2.55
C GLU A 429 -26.62 -1.20 -3.10
N HIS A 430 -27.14 0.02 -3.27
CA HIS A 430 -26.32 1.16 -3.70
C HIS A 430 -25.28 1.56 -2.66
N ILE A 431 -25.66 1.54 -1.37
CA ILE A 431 -24.76 1.90 -0.27
C ILE A 431 -23.67 0.84 -0.09
N THR A 432 -24.02 -0.44 -0.20
CA THR A 432 -23.07 -1.54 0.05
C THR A 432 -22.17 -1.80 -1.14
N LEU A 433 -22.74 -1.86 -2.36
CA LEU A 433 -22.04 -2.28 -3.58
C LEU A 433 -21.57 -1.10 -4.45
N GLY A 434 -22.08 0.10 -4.21
CA GLY A 434 -21.85 1.26 -5.08
C GLY A 434 -22.86 1.39 -6.24
N THR A 435 -22.62 2.39 -7.09
CA THR A 435 -23.46 2.70 -8.26
C THR A 435 -23.48 1.54 -9.26
N PHE A 436 -24.59 1.38 -9.99
CA PHE A 436 -24.74 0.32 -10.99
C PHE A 436 -23.60 0.27 -12.01
N ASP A 437 -23.07 1.42 -12.44
CA ASP A 437 -21.95 1.51 -13.38
C ASP A 437 -20.61 0.95 -12.82
N ASN A 438 -20.53 0.77 -11.49
CA ASN A 438 -19.37 0.21 -10.80
C ASN A 438 -19.58 -1.24 -10.35
N ARG A 439 -20.70 -1.88 -10.71
CA ARG A 439 -20.95 -3.29 -10.41
C ARG A 439 -20.31 -4.13 -11.51
N SER A 440 -19.25 -4.85 -11.15
CA SER A 440 -18.53 -5.79 -12.03
C SER A 440 -19.36 -7.00 -12.44
#